data_AF-A0A917IRD4-F1
#
_entry.id   AF-A0A917IRD4-F1
#
_cell.length_a   1.000
_cell.length_b   1.000
_cell.length_c   1.000
_cell.angle_alpha   90.00
_cell.angle_beta   90.00
_cell.angle_gamma   90.00
#
_symmetry.space_group_name_H-M   'P 1'
#
loop_
_entity.id
_entity.type
_entity.pdbx_description
1 polymer ?
#
loop_
_entity_poly.entity_id
_entity_poly.type
_entity_poly.pdbx_seq_one_letter_code
_entity_poly.pdbx_strand_id
1 'polypeptide(L)'
;MPASNRTNDSVAASPNGDSLGIVKSVDTQRGMGAALYKNKAKHFLPSALISLLLVVGLGLYLLFNTALCRDQSVDPLTNQLRPAKERPYSYSRMQLFWWTMIIFWCICSFYFYTGVLLALTPTAVLLLGGGLAVSVFGNVIDNAQRAQNNTTVPIRHQDLCPAGNMLTDILSDEAGISIHRLQAVFANLIFGMAFLTHFIRALDVTYPLMDFENWQMTLLGVSAAGYLGFKANENSSATVTERQVEAVRNAQNTLTQVQVANAINPQAAASAPASTPALQQLQAQLQAKGII
;
A
#
# COMPACT_ATOMS: atom_id res chain seq x y z
N MET A 1 -6.52 -53.82 -51.36
CA MET A 1 -5.44 -54.49 -50.61
C MET A 1 -4.11 -53.91 -51.11
N PRO A 2 -3.17 -53.48 -50.26
CA PRO A 2 -2.70 -54.17 -49.06
C PRO A 2 -2.73 -53.32 -47.76
N ALA A 3 -2.44 -54.00 -46.65
CA ALA A 3 -2.28 -53.51 -45.30
C ALA A 3 -0.79 -53.31 -44.96
N SER A 4 -0.47 -52.38 -44.04
CA SER A 4 0.28 -52.67 -42.81
C SER A 4 0.62 -51.39 -42.02
N ASN A 5 0.17 -51.36 -40.77
CA ASN A 5 0.67 -50.51 -39.69
C ASN A 5 2.15 -50.80 -39.37
N ARG A 6 2.92 -49.75 -39.05
CA ARG A 6 4.03 -49.73 -38.07
C ARG A 6 4.26 -48.28 -37.64
N THR A 7 3.66 -47.86 -36.54
CA THR A 7 4.34 -47.61 -35.25
C THR A 7 5.47 -46.58 -35.38
N ASN A 8 5.14 -45.30 -35.23
CA ASN A 8 6.11 -44.30 -34.82
C ASN A 8 6.46 -44.58 -33.37
N ASP A 9 7.72 -44.95 -33.17
CA ASP A 9 8.32 -45.21 -31.87
C ASP A 9 8.13 -44.01 -30.94
N SER A 10 7.46 -44.30 -29.83
CA SER A 10 7.46 -43.48 -28.63
C SER A 10 8.88 -43.27 -28.15
N VAL A 11 9.40 -42.04 -28.27
CA VAL A 11 10.53 -41.60 -27.45
C VAL A 11 10.02 -41.51 -26.02
N ALA A 12 10.17 -42.62 -25.31
CA ALA A 12 9.97 -42.71 -23.88
C ALA A 12 10.96 -41.76 -23.19
N ALA A 13 10.48 -40.59 -22.77
CA ALA A 13 11.19 -39.76 -21.83
C ALA A 13 11.30 -40.53 -20.50
N SER A 14 12.54 -40.82 -20.11
CA SER A 14 12.89 -41.53 -18.88
C SER A 14 12.26 -40.88 -17.63
N PRO A 15 11.60 -41.65 -16.74
CA PRO A 15 11.00 -41.12 -15.54
C PRO A 15 11.98 -41.27 -14.37
N ASN A 16 13.13 -40.57 -14.39
CA ASN A 16 14.02 -40.52 -13.23
C ASN A 16 14.96 -39.32 -13.30
N GLY A 17 14.70 -38.33 -12.46
CA GLY A 17 15.51 -37.11 -12.34
C GLY A 17 14.70 -35.83 -12.14
N ASP A 18 13.53 -35.91 -11.51
CA ASP A 18 12.72 -34.73 -11.20
C ASP A 18 13.43 -33.93 -10.10
N SER A 19 14.35 -33.05 -10.53
CA SER A 19 15.01 -32.10 -9.65
C SER A 19 13.93 -31.29 -8.95
N LEU A 20 13.77 -31.50 -7.64
CA LEU A 20 12.99 -30.69 -6.70
C LEU A 20 13.39 -29.20 -6.68
N GLY A 21 14.27 -28.75 -7.59
CA GLY A 21 14.84 -27.41 -7.66
C GLY A 21 14.39 -26.55 -8.84
N ILE A 22 13.52 -27.02 -9.75
CA ILE A 22 12.98 -26.18 -10.84
C ILE A 22 11.56 -25.72 -10.49
N VAL A 23 11.36 -24.39 -10.48
CA VAL A 23 10.05 -23.75 -10.34
C VAL A 23 9.13 -24.26 -11.45
N LYS A 24 8.25 -25.21 -11.11
CA LYS A 24 7.23 -25.75 -12.03
C LYS A 24 6.20 -24.66 -12.35
N SER A 25 5.70 -24.61 -13.58
CA SER A 25 4.66 -23.66 -13.99
C SER A 25 3.37 -23.84 -13.18
N VAL A 26 2.52 -22.82 -13.14
CA VAL A 26 1.22 -22.87 -12.44
C VAL A 26 0.39 -24.07 -12.90
N ASP A 27 0.26 -24.30 -14.21
CA ASP A 27 -0.52 -25.42 -14.75
C ASP A 27 0.05 -26.78 -14.36
N THR A 28 1.38 -26.88 -14.29
CA THR A 28 2.06 -28.09 -13.81
C THR A 28 1.74 -28.34 -12.33
N GLN A 29 1.82 -27.30 -11.49
CA GLN A 29 1.52 -27.44 -10.07
C GLN A 29 0.04 -27.73 -9.82
N ARG A 30 -0.89 -27.15 -10.60
CA ARG A 30 -2.31 -27.50 -10.58
C ARG A 30 -2.54 -28.97 -10.92
N GLY A 31 -1.91 -29.45 -11.99
CA GLY A 31 -2.02 -30.85 -12.41
C GLY A 31 -1.46 -31.85 -11.40
N MET A 32 -0.53 -31.43 -10.54
CA MET A 32 0.01 -32.26 -9.46
C MET A 32 -1.00 -32.50 -8.32
N GLY A 33 -1.91 -31.56 -8.04
CA GLY A 33 -2.91 -31.67 -6.98
C GLY A 33 -2.32 -32.11 -5.64
N ALA A 34 -2.80 -33.25 -5.11
CA ALA A 34 -2.33 -33.83 -3.85
C ALA A 34 -0.82 -34.15 -3.83
N ALA A 35 -0.18 -34.36 -4.99
CA ALA A 35 1.25 -34.65 -5.07
C ALA A 35 2.13 -33.47 -4.61
N LEU A 36 1.61 -32.24 -4.60
CA LEU A 36 2.29 -31.07 -4.02
C LEU A 36 2.60 -31.25 -2.53
N TYR A 37 1.81 -32.08 -1.84
CA TYR A 37 1.84 -32.25 -0.40
C TYR A 37 2.57 -33.52 0.04
N LYS A 38 3.23 -34.23 -0.90
CA LYS A 38 3.89 -35.52 -0.64
C LYS A 38 4.92 -35.45 0.51
N ASN A 39 5.68 -34.36 0.57
CA ASN A 39 6.74 -34.14 1.55
C ASN A 39 6.37 -33.09 2.61
N LYS A 40 5.06 -32.91 2.86
CA LYS A 40 4.59 -31.88 3.79
C LYS A 40 4.98 -32.15 5.25
N ALA A 41 5.10 -31.10 6.04
CA ALA A 41 5.19 -31.19 7.49
C ALA A 41 3.89 -31.77 8.09
N LYS A 42 3.96 -32.34 9.30
CA LYS A 42 2.79 -32.95 9.96
C LYS A 42 1.62 -31.97 10.17
N HIS A 43 1.94 -30.72 10.46
CA HIS A 43 0.96 -29.67 10.73
C HIS A 43 1.34 -28.40 9.97
N PHE A 44 0.33 -27.71 9.43
CA PHE A 44 0.52 -26.44 8.75
C PHE A 44 0.79 -25.27 9.72
N LEU A 45 0.24 -25.32 10.93
CA LEU A 45 0.24 -24.20 11.88
C LEU A 45 1.66 -23.65 12.19
N PRO A 46 2.69 -24.46 12.47
CA PRO A 46 4.04 -23.93 12.72
C PRO A 46 4.60 -23.18 11.50
N SER A 47 4.45 -23.73 10.30
CA SER A 47 4.87 -23.10 9.04
C SER A 47 4.15 -21.76 8.81
N ALA A 48 2.85 -21.71 9.12
CA ALA A 48 2.04 -20.50 9.05
C ALA A 48 2.50 -19.42 10.04
N LEU A 49 2.77 -19.77 11.30
CA LEU A 49 3.19 -18.84 12.35
C LEU A 49 4.60 -18.28 12.09
N ILE A 50 5.55 -19.14 11.68
CA ILE A 50 6.91 -18.70 11.32
C ILE A 50 6.84 -17.71 10.15
N SER A 51 6.06 -18.04 9.12
CA SER A 51 5.87 -17.16 7.95
C SER A 51 5.15 -15.87 8.31
N LEU A 52 4.19 -15.93 9.23
CA LEU A 52 3.47 -14.76 9.73
C LEU A 52 4.44 -13.80 10.42
N LEU A 53 5.29 -14.31 11.31
CA LEU A 53 6.31 -13.49 11.99
C LEU A 53 7.32 -12.91 11.00
N LEU A 54 7.83 -13.73 10.08
CA LEU A 54 8.86 -13.33 9.12
C LEU A 54 8.36 -12.30 8.11
N VAL A 55 7.18 -12.50 7.53
CA VAL A 55 6.65 -11.63 6.48
C VAL A 55 5.80 -10.52 7.08
N VAL A 56 4.71 -10.88 7.76
CA VAL A 56 3.73 -9.91 8.27
C VAL A 56 4.26 -9.19 9.50
N GLY A 57 4.94 -9.88 10.42
CA GLY A 57 5.55 -9.26 11.59
C GLY A 57 6.63 -8.24 11.22
N LEU A 58 7.55 -8.62 10.33
CA LEU A 58 8.55 -7.69 9.78
C LEU A 58 7.88 -6.54 9.01
N GLY A 59 6.89 -6.83 8.18
CA GLY A 59 6.13 -5.83 7.44
C GLY A 59 5.47 -4.81 8.35
N LEU A 60 4.79 -5.25 9.42
CA LEU A 60 4.17 -4.37 10.41
C LEU A 60 5.22 -3.57 11.19
N TYR A 61 6.35 -4.19 11.55
CA TYR A 61 7.46 -3.47 12.16
C TYR A 61 7.93 -2.33 11.25
N LEU A 62 8.13 -2.59 9.96
CA LEU A 62 8.53 -1.56 8.99
C LEU A 62 7.44 -0.51 8.77
N LEU A 63 6.16 -0.93 8.70
CA LEU A 63 5.01 -0.05 8.54
C LEU A 63 4.95 1.03 9.63
N PHE A 64 5.15 0.64 10.90
CA PHE A 64 5.03 1.55 12.03
C PHE A 64 6.31 2.32 12.36
N ASN A 65 7.49 1.78 12.02
CA ASN A 65 8.77 2.38 12.38
C ASN A 65 9.45 3.15 11.23
N THR A 66 8.93 3.07 10.01
CA THR A 66 9.54 3.72 8.84
C THR A 66 8.53 4.52 8.03
N ALA A 67 9.00 5.18 6.97
CA ALA A 67 8.16 5.88 6.01
C ALA A 67 7.62 4.99 4.87
N LEU A 68 7.71 3.65 4.99
CA LEU A 68 7.42 2.70 3.91
C LEU A 68 6.08 2.98 3.22
N CYS A 69 5.00 3.12 3.99
CA CYS A 69 3.65 3.38 3.48
C CYS A 69 3.16 4.82 3.71
N ARG A 70 4.07 5.75 3.95
CA ARG A 70 3.73 7.16 4.24
C ARG A 70 4.12 8.07 3.09
N ASP A 71 3.25 9.03 2.79
CA ASP A 71 3.55 10.05 1.78
C ASP A 71 4.57 11.06 2.32
N GLN A 72 5.27 11.74 1.43
CA GLN A 72 6.11 12.86 1.85
C GLN A 72 5.19 14.02 2.31
N SER A 73 5.49 14.64 3.44
CA SER A 73 4.73 15.79 3.97
C SER A 73 5.70 16.82 4.53
N VAL A 74 5.54 18.07 4.13
CA VAL A 74 6.37 19.20 4.55
C VAL A 74 5.55 20.06 5.50
N ASP A 75 6.16 20.51 6.59
CA ASP A 75 5.50 21.36 7.56
C ASP A 75 5.38 22.81 7.06
N PRO A 76 4.17 23.40 6.99
CA PRO A 76 3.97 24.80 6.59
C PRO A 76 4.67 25.83 7.47
N LEU A 77 4.87 25.52 8.77
CA LEU A 77 5.49 26.45 9.71
C LEU A 77 6.99 26.62 9.44
N THR A 78 7.69 25.51 9.32
CA THR A 78 9.15 25.44 9.20
C THR A 78 9.66 25.27 7.77
N ASN A 79 8.76 24.92 6.84
CA ASN A 79 9.07 24.48 5.47
C ASN A 79 10.08 23.32 5.43
N GLN A 80 10.10 22.47 6.47
CA GLN A 80 10.96 21.31 6.56
C GLN A 80 10.17 20.02 6.33
N LEU A 81 10.84 19.00 5.80
CA LEU A 81 10.24 17.68 5.68
C LEU A 81 9.92 17.11 7.07
N ARG A 82 8.66 16.72 7.29
CA ARG A 82 8.26 16.16 8.59
C ARG A 82 9.01 14.87 8.91
N PRO A 83 9.26 14.56 10.19
CA PRO A 83 9.73 13.24 10.60
C PRO A 83 8.81 12.12 10.08
N ALA A 84 9.37 10.93 9.83
CA ALA A 84 8.62 9.83 9.23
C ALA A 84 7.30 9.51 9.97
N LYS A 85 7.29 9.59 11.31
CA LYS A 85 6.13 9.27 12.14
C LYS A 85 5.00 10.31 12.11
N GLU A 86 5.26 11.50 11.59
CA GLU A 86 4.28 12.59 11.47
C GLU A 86 3.73 12.73 10.05
N ARG A 87 4.21 11.90 9.11
CA ARG A 87 3.77 11.88 7.72
C ARG A 87 2.51 11.02 7.54
N PRO A 88 1.52 11.45 6.76
CA PRO A 88 0.27 10.72 6.57
C PRO A 88 0.50 9.40 5.82
N TYR A 89 -0.32 8.40 6.10
CA TYR A 89 -0.32 7.16 5.33
C TYR A 89 -0.90 7.34 3.92
N SER A 90 -0.31 6.64 2.96
CA SER A 90 -0.70 6.68 1.55
C SER A 90 -1.56 5.47 1.21
N TYR A 91 -2.80 5.69 0.75
CA TYR A 91 -3.67 4.60 0.32
C TYR A 91 -2.98 3.68 -0.72
N SER A 92 -2.38 4.25 -1.77
CA SER A 92 -1.74 3.48 -2.84
C SER A 92 -0.61 2.57 -2.33
N ARG A 93 0.20 3.05 -1.38
CA ARG A 93 1.28 2.27 -0.77
C ARG A 93 0.72 1.21 0.19
N MET A 94 -0.33 1.55 0.93
CA MET A 94 -1.01 0.62 1.83
C MET A 94 -1.67 -0.53 1.07
N GLN A 95 -2.26 -0.27 -0.09
CA GLN A 95 -2.82 -1.30 -0.96
C GLN A 95 -1.74 -2.26 -1.49
N LEU A 96 -0.61 -1.71 -1.97
CA LEU A 96 0.54 -2.53 -2.39
C LEU A 96 1.07 -3.36 -1.22
N PHE A 97 1.23 -2.75 -0.06
CA PHE A 97 1.68 -3.42 1.16
C PHE A 97 0.75 -4.57 1.53
N TRP A 98 -0.57 -4.35 1.53
CA TRP A 98 -1.58 -5.37 1.83
C TRP A 98 -1.43 -6.62 0.97
N TRP A 99 -1.40 -6.47 -0.36
CA TRP A 99 -1.26 -7.62 -1.26
C TRP A 99 0.11 -8.28 -1.17
N THR A 100 1.17 -7.48 -0.97
CA THR A 100 2.51 -8.01 -0.74
C THR A 100 2.53 -8.90 0.50
N MET A 101 1.98 -8.43 1.62
CA MET A 101 1.95 -9.20 2.87
C MET A 101 1.19 -10.52 2.73
N ILE A 102 0.00 -10.49 2.13
CA ILE A 102 -0.84 -11.67 1.95
C ILE A 102 -0.19 -12.69 1.02
N ILE A 103 0.26 -12.26 -0.16
CA ILE A 103 0.79 -13.16 -1.18
C ILE A 103 2.12 -13.78 -0.71
N PHE A 104 3.01 -12.99 -0.12
CA PHE A 104 4.27 -13.51 0.41
C PHE A 104 4.06 -14.40 1.62
N TRP A 105 3.07 -14.10 2.47
CA TRP A 105 2.71 -15.00 3.57
C TRP A 105 2.21 -16.36 3.05
N CYS A 106 1.35 -16.38 2.03
CA CYS A 106 0.89 -17.61 1.38
C CYS A 106 2.05 -18.41 0.78
N ILE A 107 2.94 -17.77 0.01
CA ILE A 107 4.09 -18.46 -0.60
C ILE A 107 5.03 -19.01 0.47
N CYS A 108 5.40 -18.19 1.46
CA CYS A 108 6.35 -18.56 2.51
C CYS A 108 5.79 -19.69 3.40
N SER A 109 4.52 -19.58 3.81
CA SER A 109 3.87 -20.61 4.62
C SER A 109 3.71 -21.93 3.87
N PHE A 110 3.39 -21.87 2.58
CA PHE A 110 3.33 -23.06 1.74
C PHE A 110 4.70 -23.71 1.56
N TYR A 111 5.74 -22.91 1.33
CA TYR A 111 7.11 -23.41 1.16
C TYR A 111 7.62 -24.08 2.43
N PHE A 112 7.46 -23.46 3.60
CA PHE A 112 7.82 -24.09 4.87
C PHE A 112 6.95 -25.29 5.22
N TYR A 113 5.76 -25.41 4.63
CA TYR A 113 4.89 -26.56 4.84
C TYR A 113 5.23 -27.74 3.93
N THR A 114 5.54 -27.50 2.65
CA THR A 114 5.65 -28.55 1.62
C THR A 114 7.05 -28.74 1.04
N GLY A 115 7.94 -27.76 1.23
CA GLY A 115 9.23 -27.68 0.52
C GLY A 115 9.12 -27.28 -0.95
N VAL A 116 7.91 -26.99 -1.45
CA VAL A 116 7.65 -26.62 -2.84
C VAL A 116 7.44 -25.12 -2.94
N LEU A 117 8.18 -24.46 -3.84
CA LEU A 117 7.97 -23.04 -4.11
C LEU A 117 6.74 -22.88 -5.01
N LEU A 118 5.73 -22.21 -4.47
CA LEU A 118 4.45 -22.04 -5.13
C LEU A 118 4.59 -21.07 -6.32
N ALA A 119 4.21 -21.50 -7.52
CA ALA A 119 4.14 -20.62 -8.67
C ALA A 119 3.02 -19.59 -8.45
N LEU A 120 3.17 -18.34 -8.90
CA LEU A 120 2.12 -17.31 -8.74
C LEU A 120 1.06 -17.42 -9.83
N THR A 121 -0.21 -17.34 -9.47
CA THR A 121 -1.31 -17.23 -10.43
C THR A 121 -1.24 -15.91 -11.21
N PRO A 122 -1.75 -15.85 -12.45
CA PRO A 122 -1.79 -14.61 -13.21
C PRO A 122 -2.48 -13.46 -12.45
N THR A 123 -3.56 -13.75 -11.72
CA THR A 123 -4.26 -12.74 -10.92
C THR A 123 -3.45 -12.29 -9.71
N ALA A 124 -2.71 -13.18 -9.03
CA ALA A 124 -1.79 -12.77 -7.96
C ALA A 124 -0.67 -11.84 -8.47
N VAL A 125 -0.12 -12.13 -9.66
CA VAL A 125 0.85 -11.24 -10.31
C VAL A 125 0.23 -9.89 -10.63
N LEU A 126 -0.99 -9.87 -11.16
CA LEU A 126 -1.71 -8.62 -11.44
C LEU A 126 -2.04 -7.82 -10.18
N LEU A 127 -2.27 -8.46 -9.03
CA LEU A 127 -2.49 -7.76 -7.76
C LEU A 127 -1.22 -7.10 -7.25
N LEU A 128 -0.08 -7.79 -7.31
CA LEU A 128 1.22 -7.21 -6.95
C LEU A 128 1.63 -6.09 -7.93
N GLY A 129 1.57 -6.38 -9.22
CA GLY A 129 1.95 -5.44 -10.29
C GLY A 129 0.99 -4.25 -10.37
N GLY A 130 -0.31 -4.47 -10.21
CA GLY A 130 -1.33 -3.43 -10.17
C GLY A 130 -1.16 -2.51 -8.96
N GLY A 131 -0.95 -3.08 -7.76
CA GLY A 131 -0.64 -2.29 -6.57
C GLY A 131 0.62 -1.44 -6.74
N LEU A 132 1.66 -2.00 -7.37
CA LEU A 132 2.89 -1.27 -7.68
C LEU A 132 2.64 -0.14 -8.67
N ALA A 133 1.90 -0.40 -9.74
CA ALA A 133 1.54 0.60 -10.73
C ALA A 133 0.78 1.77 -10.09
N VAL A 134 -0.22 1.50 -9.25
CA VAL A 134 -0.99 2.53 -8.54
C VAL A 134 -0.10 3.36 -7.62
N SER A 135 0.82 2.72 -6.90
CA SER A 135 1.77 3.44 -6.04
C SER A 135 2.70 4.34 -6.84
N VAL A 136 3.23 3.86 -7.97
CA VAL A 136 4.10 4.65 -8.85
C VAL A 136 3.35 5.84 -9.45
N PHE A 137 2.17 5.63 -10.03
CA PHE A 137 1.37 6.71 -10.60
C PHE A 137 0.90 7.71 -9.54
N GLY A 138 0.56 7.24 -8.34
CA GLY A 138 0.24 8.11 -7.21
C GLY A 138 1.40 9.04 -6.86
N ASN A 139 2.64 8.52 -6.79
CA ASN A 139 3.83 9.34 -6.53
C ASN A 139 4.10 10.35 -7.67
N VAL A 140 3.87 9.97 -8.93
CA VAL A 140 4.00 10.89 -10.08
C VAL A 140 3.02 12.05 -9.95
N ILE A 141 1.76 11.78 -9.60
CA ILE A 141 0.74 12.80 -9.33
C ILE A 141 1.18 13.71 -8.18
N ASP A 142 1.64 13.13 -7.06
CA ASP A 142 2.06 13.91 -5.90
C ASP A 142 3.23 14.85 -6.24
N ASN A 143 4.19 14.38 -7.04
CA ASN A 143 5.33 15.18 -7.49
C ASN A 143 4.89 16.31 -8.45
N ALA A 144 3.97 16.03 -9.37
CA ALA A 144 3.41 17.06 -10.25
C ALA A 144 2.66 18.13 -9.44
N GLN A 145 1.86 17.71 -8.44
CA GLN A 145 1.17 18.63 -7.55
C GLN A 145 2.14 19.43 -6.68
N ARG A 146 3.26 18.86 -6.22
CA ARG A 146 4.32 19.64 -5.54
C ARG A 146 4.92 20.69 -6.44
N ALA A 147 5.20 20.35 -7.70
CA ALA A 147 5.77 21.30 -8.66
C ALA A 147 4.79 22.43 -8.99
N GLN A 148 3.50 22.12 -9.12
CA GLN A 148 2.44 23.11 -9.33
C GLN A 148 2.19 23.99 -8.10
N ASN A 149 2.24 23.40 -6.91
CA ASN A 149 2.13 24.09 -5.63
C ASN A 149 3.51 24.49 -5.08
N ASN A 150 4.50 24.75 -5.95
CA ASN A 150 5.85 25.17 -5.58
C ASN A 150 5.86 26.65 -5.14
N THR A 151 5.01 26.96 -4.18
CA THR A 151 4.96 28.23 -3.45
C THR A 151 5.95 28.19 -2.31
N THR A 152 6.34 29.37 -1.82
CA THR A 152 7.27 29.51 -0.70
C THR A 152 6.72 28.93 0.62
N VAL A 153 5.42 28.66 0.69
CA VAL A 153 4.74 27.92 1.76
C VAL A 153 4.14 26.64 1.15
N PRO A 154 4.36 25.45 1.74
CA PRO A 154 3.73 24.22 1.28
C PRO A 154 2.24 24.25 1.65
N ILE A 155 1.39 24.17 0.63
CA ILE A 155 -0.07 24.36 0.75
C ILE A 155 -0.87 23.16 0.29
N ARG A 156 -0.25 22.00 0.02
CA ARG A 156 -1.05 20.82 -0.37
C ARG A 156 -1.83 20.31 0.83
N HIS A 157 -3.00 19.73 0.60
CA HIS A 157 -3.84 19.23 1.68
C HIS A 157 -3.08 18.25 2.60
N GLN A 158 -2.18 17.42 2.04
CA GLN A 158 -1.36 16.47 2.81
C GLN A 158 -0.25 17.11 3.67
N ASP A 159 0.03 18.40 3.46
CA ASP A 159 1.03 19.19 4.18
C ASP A 159 0.37 19.99 5.34
N LEU A 160 -0.92 20.35 5.22
CA LEU A 160 -1.61 21.25 6.15
C LEU A 160 -1.78 20.70 7.57
N CYS A 161 -2.08 19.41 7.69
CA CYS A 161 -2.30 18.75 8.97
C CYS A 161 -1.24 17.66 9.20
N PRO A 162 -0.68 17.53 10.42
CA PRO A 162 0.08 16.35 10.81
C PRO A 162 -0.74 15.08 10.59
N ALA A 163 -0.05 13.94 10.41
CA ALA A 163 -0.72 12.64 10.27
C ALA A 163 -1.75 12.43 11.38
N GLY A 164 -2.96 11.99 11.00
CA GLY A 164 -3.97 11.54 11.93
C GLY A 164 -3.70 10.10 12.37
N ASN A 165 -4.75 9.29 12.47
CA ASN A 165 -4.60 7.85 12.56
C ASN A 165 -4.56 7.23 11.15
N MET A 166 -3.93 6.06 11.05
CA MET A 166 -3.76 5.34 9.77
C MET A 166 -5.07 5.20 8.98
N LEU A 167 -6.20 4.96 9.65
CA LEU A 167 -7.49 4.80 8.99
C LEU A 167 -8.03 6.11 8.41
N THR A 168 -7.89 7.24 9.11
CA THR A 168 -8.30 8.53 8.54
C THR A 168 -7.43 8.87 7.36
N ASP A 169 -6.11 8.69 7.46
CA ASP A 169 -5.16 9.05 6.41
C ASP A 169 -5.43 8.32 5.09
N ILE A 170 -5.74 7.01 5.14
CA ILE A 170 -6.03 6.24 3.92
C ILE A 170 -7.39 6.54 3.32
N LEU A 171 -8.35 6.99 4.14
CA LEU A 171 -9.72 7.27 3.71
C LEU A 171 -9.92 8.73 3.29
N SER A 172 -9.12 9.64 3.84
CA SER A 172 -9.27 11.07 3.64
C SER A 172 -8.68 11.54 2.31
N ASP A 173 -9.28 12.63 1.85
CA ASP A 173 -8.96 13.43 0.68
C ASP A 173 -9.13 14.92 1.07
N GLU A 174 -9.02 15.87 0.14
CA GLU A 174 -9.06 17.32 0.38
C GLU A 174 -10.30 17.79 1.16
N ALA A 175 -11.43 17.11 0.97
CA ALA A 175 -12.71 17.40 1.63
C ALA A 175 -12.98 16.51 2.86
N GLY A 176 -12.00 15.74 3.33
CA GLY A 176 -12.15 14.75 4.42
C GLY A 176 -12.37 13.33 3.89
N ILE A 177 -13.09 12.48 4.63
CA ILE A 177 -13.29 11.06 4.27
C ILE A 177 -14.02 10.96 2.93
N SER A 178 -13.40 10.26 1.97
CA SER A 178 -13.92 10.12 0.62
C SER A 178 -14.56 8.75 0.38
N ILE A 179 -15.68 8.76 -0.37
CA ILE A 179 -16.41 7.53 -0.70
C ILE A 179 -15.61 6.59 -1.63
N HIS A 180 -14.82 7.15 -2.54
CA HIS A 180 -14.06 6.37 -3.51
C HIS A 180 -12.87 5.64 -2.84
N ARG A 181 -12.17 6.27 -1.88
CA ARG A 181 -11.14 5.59 -1.08
C ARG A 181 -11.77 4.54 -0.17
N LEU A 182 -12.93 4.82 0.41
CA LEU A 182 -13.67 3.84 1.21
C LEU A 182 -14.03 2.59 0.38
N GLN A 183 -14.61 2.77 -0.81
CA GLN A 183 -14.91 1.67 -1.73
C GLN A 183 -13.65 0.87 -2.06
N ALA A 184 -12.55 1.56 -2.34
CA ALA A 184 -11.29 0.94 -2.70
C ALA A 184 -10.69 0.13 -1.52
N VAL A 185 -10.74 0.67 -0.29
CA VAL A 185 -10.34 -0.06 0.92
C VAL A 185 -11.20 -1.31 1.11
N PHE A 186 -12.52 -1.19 1.03
CA PHE A 186 -13.43 -2.34 1.21
C PHE A 186 -13.24 -3.41 0.15
N ALA A 187 -13.07 -3.03 -1.12
CA ALA A 187 -12.79 -4.00 -2.18
C ALA A 187 -11.51 -4.81 -1.89
N ASN A 188 -10.42 -4.13 -1.52
CA ASN A 188 -9.16 -4.80 -1.22
C ASN A 188 -9.24 -5.70 0.03
N LEU A 189 -9.97 -5.28 1.07
CA LEU A 189 -10.18 -6.10 2.27
C LEU A 189 -11.02 -7.34 1.96
N ILE A 190 -12.15 -7.19 1.27
CA ILE A 190 -13.05 -8.31 0.92
C ILE A 190 -12.32 -9.34 0.05
N PHE A 191 -11.65 -8.89 -1.02
CA PHE A 191 -10.92 -9.79 -1.89
C PHE A 191 -9.68 -10.39 -1.20
N GLY A 192 -8.98 -9.65 -0.35
CA GLY A 192 -7.87 -10.19 0.44
C GLY A 192 -8.32 -11.28 1.42
N MET A 193 -9.45 -11.08 2.09
CA MET A 193 -10.04 -12.11 2.97
C MET A 193 -10.49 -13.35 2.19
N ALA A 194 -11.12 -13.17 1.03
CA ALA A 194 -11.51 -14.27 0.15
C ALA A 194 -10.29 -15.08 -0.32
N PHE A 195 -9.21 -14.40 -0.72
CA PHE A 195 -7.95 -15.01 -1.13
C PHE A 195 -7.34 -15.88 -0.02
N LEU A 196 -7.22 -15.34 1.20
CA LEU A 196 -6.69 -16.06 2.35
C LEU A 196 -7.58 -17.26 2.74
N THR A 197 -8.90 -17.07 2.73
CA THR A 197 -9.84 -18.13 3.07
C THR A 197 -9.78 -19.26 2.05
N HIS A 198 -9.72 -18.94 0.76
CA HIS A 198 -9.51 -19.91 -0.31
C HIS A 198 -8.20 -20.67 -0.10
N PHE A 199 -7.10 -19.94 0.13
CA PHE A 199 -5.79 -20.53 0.35
C PHE A 199 -5.82 -21.59 1.46
N ILE A 200 -6.35 -21.24 2.64
CA ILE A 200 -6.43 -22.17 3.78
C ILE A 200 -7.33 -23.37 3.49
N ARG A 201 -8.47 -23.16 2.82
CA ARG A 201 -9.41 -24.25 2.51
C ARG A 201 -8.92 -25.19 1.42
N ALA A 202 -8.06 -24.72 0.52
CA ALA A 202 -7.50 -25.51 -0.56
C ALA A 202 -6.24 -26.29 -0.14
N LEU A 203 -5.64 -25.96 1.02
CA LEU A 203 -4.50 -26.71 1.56
C LEU A 203 -4.83 -28.19 1.67
N ASP A 204 -3.85 -29.03 1.35
CA ASP A 204 -3.91 -30.50 1.33
C ASP A 204 -4.92 -31.11 0.34
N VAL A 205 -5.66 -30.29 -0.41
CA VAL A 205 -6.66 -30.76 -1.39
C VAL A 205 -6.17 -30.50 -2.81
N THR A 206 -5.81 -29.26 -3.10
CA THR A 206 -5.45 -28.81 -4.46
C THR A 206 -4.41 -27.69 -4.40
N TYR A 207 -4.07 -27.13 -5.55
CA TYR A 207 -3.24 -25.95 -5.65
C TYR A 207 -3.93 -24.76 -4.94
N PRO A 208 -3.29 -24.12 -3.93
CA PRO A 208 -4.02 -23.28 -2.99
C PRO A 208 -4.12 -21.79 -3.35
N LEU A 209 -3.33 -21.27 -4.29
CA LEU A 209 -3.48 -19.86 -4.69
C LEU A 209 -4.74 -19.66 -5.51
N MET A 210 -5.52 -18.64 -5.15
CA MET A 210 -6.78 -18.31 -5.77
C MET A 210 -6.57 -17.61 -7.13
N ASP A 211 -7.41 -17.95 -8.10
CA ASP A 211 -7.63 -17.15 -9.30
C ASP A 211 -8.90 -16.32 -9.11
N PHE A 212 -8.80 -15.04 -9.45
CA PHE A 212 -9.95 -14.16 -9.49
C PHE A 212 -10.56 -14.16 -10.89
N GLU A 213 -11.89 -14.14 -10.93
CA GLU A 213 -12.65 -13.97 -12.16
C GLU A 213 -12.42 -12.59 -12.77
N ASN A 214 -12.63 -12.48 -14.09
CA ASN A 214 -12.38 -11.25 -14.85
C ASN A 214 -13.11 -10.03 -14.25
N TRP A 215 -14.36 -10.20 -13.78
CA TRP A 215 -15.11 -9.10 -13.21
C TRP A 215 -14.54 -8.63 -11.85
N GLN A 216 -13.93 -9.53 -11.07
CA GLN A 216 -13.32 -9.21 -9.78
C GLN A 216 -12.04 -8.39 -9.99
N MET A 217 -11.21 -8.83 -10.95
CA MET A 217 -10.02 -8.09 -11.36
C MET A 217 -10.38 -6.75 -12.00
N THR A 218 -11.45 -6.71 -12.81
CA THR A 218 -11.98 -5.47 -13.39
C THR A 218 -12.44 -4.50 -12.30
N LEU A 219 -13.16 -4.98 -11.28
CA LEU A 219 -13.62 -4.13 -10.17
C LEU A 219 -12.44 -3.51 -9.40
N LEU A 220 -11.42 -4.31 -9.09
CA LEU A 220 -10.18 -3.82 -8.46
C LEU A 220 -9.45 -2.81 -9.35
N GLY A 221 -9.35 -3.08 -10.65
CA GLY A 221 -8.72 -2.19 -11.62
C GLY A 221 -9.44 -0.85 -11.79
N VAL A 222 -10.77 -0.87 -11.93
CA VAL A 222 -11.60 0.34 -12.01
C VAL A 222 -11.54 1.15 -10.72
N SER A 223 -11.55 0.48 -9.56
CA SER A 223 -11.41 1.14 -8.27
C SER A 223 -10.04 1.84 -8.12
N ALA A 224 -8.97 1.19 -8.57
CA ALA A 224 -7.63 1.76 -8.60
C ALA A 224 -7.51 2.96 -9.57
N ALA A 225 -8.08 2.83 -10.77
CA ALA A 225 -8.11 3.92 -11.76
C ALA A 225 -8.92 5.12 -11.27
N GLY A 226 -10.08 4.87 -10.66
CA GLY A 226 -10.90 5.91 -10.03
C GLY A 226 -10.13 6.66 -8.95
N TYR A 227 -9.47 5.93 -8.04
CA TYR A 227 -8.60 6.53 -7.03
C TYR A 227 -7.53 7.46 -7.64
N LEU A 228 -6.79 7.01 -8.66
CA LEU A 228 -5.78 7.85 -9.31
C LEU A 228 -6.39 9.08 -9.97
N GLY A 229 -7.56 8.95 -10.58
CA GLY A 229 -8.29 10.06 -11.19
C GLY A 229 -8.68 11.13 -10.18
N PHE A 230 -9.24 10.74 -9.03
CA PHE A 230 -9.55 11.68 -7.94
C PHE A 230 -8.27 12.26 -7.34
N LYS A 231 -7.24 11.43 -7.12
CA LYS A 231 -5.94 11.85 -6.60
C LYS A 231 -5.29 12.96 -7.45
N ALA A 232 -5.46 12.89 -8.76
CA ALA A 232 -4.94 13.91 -9.67
C ALA A 232 -5.50 15.31 -9.40
N ASN A 233 -6.68 15.42 -8.76
CA ASN A 233 -7.40 16.67 -8.57
C ASN A 233 -7.42 17.22 -7.13
N GLU A 234 -6.90 16.49 -6.12
CA GLU A 234 -6.98 16.84 -4.66
C GLU A 234 -6.24 18.12 -4.23
N ASN A 235 -5.53 18.77 -5.15
CA ASN A 235 -4.75 19.99 -4.87
C ASN A 235 -4.98 21.04 -5.97
N SER A 236 -6.21 21.14 -6.44
CA SER A 236 -6.64 22.07 -7.49
C SER A 236 -6.43 23.54 -7.08
N SER A 237 -6.22 24.40 -8.09
CA SER A 237 -6.12 25.86 -7.90
C SER A 237 -7.36 26.46 -7.23
N ALA A 238 -8.53 25.81 -7.37
CA ALA A 238 -9.77 26.26 -6.76
C ALA A 238 -9.72 26.32 -5.23
N THR A 239 -8.96 25.44 -4.58
CA THR A 239 -8.89 25.33 -3.12
C THR A 239 -7.68 26.04 -2.52
N VAL A 240 -6.86 26.73 -3.32
CA VAL A 240 -5.58 27.34 -2.86
C VAL A 240 -5.78 28.33 -1.72
N THR A 241 -6.76 29.24 -1.82
CA THR A 241 -7.01 30.26 -0.79
C THR A 241 -7.39 29.61 0.54
N GLU A 242 -8.27 28.60 0.51
CA GLU A 242 -8.68 27.86 1.71
C GLU A 242 -7.47 27.17 2.36
N ARG A 243 -6.63 26.53 1.55
CA ARG A 243 -5.40 25.87 2.00
C ARG A 243 -4.39 26.86 2.59
N GLN A 244 -4.27 28.07 2.02
CA GLN A 244 -3.42 29.13 2.55
C GLN A 244 -3.89 29.64 3.92
N VAL A 245 -5.20 29.87 4.06
CA VAL A 245 -5.81 30.27 5.33
C VAL A 245 -5.56 29.20 6.39
N GLU A 246 -5.77 27.94 6.04
CA GLU A 246 -5.58 26.82 6.96
C GLU A 246 -4.11 26.65 7.37
N ALA A 247 -3.16 26.83 6.44
CA ALA A 247 -1.72 26.81 6.76
C ALA A 247 -1.36 27.87 7.81
N VAL A 248 -1.84 29.11 7.64
CA VAL A 248 -1.59 30.21 8.57
C VAL A 248 -2.26 29.95 9.92
N ARG A 249 -3.52 29.49 9.91
CA ARG A 249 -4.26 29.15 11.13
C ARG A 249 -3.57 28.05 11.93
N ASN A 250 -3.15 26.97 11.28
CA ASN A 250 -2.46 25.86 11.94
C ASN A 250 -1.12 26.30 12.54
N ALA A 251 -0.35 27.11 11.82
CA ALA A 251 0.87 27.69 12.34
C ALA A 251 0.64 28.55 13.59
N GLN A 252 -0.38 29.43 13.59
CA GLN A 252 -0.74 30.23 14.76
C GLN A 252 -1.16 29.37 15.95
N ASN A 253 -1.96 28.34 15.71
CA ASN A 253 -2.39 27.39 16.74
C ASN A 253 -1.19 26.69 17.37
N THR A 254 -0.24 26.21 16.57
CA THR A 254 0.99 25.56 17.06
C THR A 254 1.82 26.51 17.92
N LEU A 255 2.05 27.74 17.46
CA LEU A 255 2.81 28.75 18.21
C LEU A 255 2.13 29.07 19.56
N THR A 256 0.81 29.20 19.55
CA THR A 256 0.01 29.46 20.76
C THR A 256 0.10 28.29 21.75
N GLN A 257 0.01 27.04 21.27
CA GLN A 257 0.15 25.87 22.12
C GLN A 257 1.51 25.78 22.81
N VAL A 258 2.61 26.09 22.09
CA VAL A 258 3.96 26.12 22.68
C VAL A 258 4.08 27.21 23.75
N GLN A 259 3.53 28.40 23.49
CA GLN A 259 3.52 29.48 24.48
C GLN A 259 2.76 29.10 25.76
N VAL A 260 1.57 28.49 25.60
CA VAL A 260 0.77 28.01 26.74
C VAL A 260 1.51 26.92 27.51
N ALA A 261 2.12 25.95 26.81
CA ALA A 261 2.90 24.89 27.45
C ALA A 261 4.09 25.46 28.26
N ASN A 262 4.80 26.43 27.70
CA ASN A 262 5.92 27.10 28.37
C ASN A 262 5.46 27.94 29.58
N ALA A 263 4.26 28.53 29.53
CA ALA A 263 3.68 29.24 30.66
C ALA A 263 3.28 28.30 31.81
N ILE A 264 2.81 27.09 31.50
CA ILE A 264 2.41 26.07 32.49
C ILE A 264 3.63 25.39 33.12
N ASN A 265 4.66 25.10 32.33
CA ASN A 265 5.88 24.45 32.82
C ASN A 265 7.15 25.14 32.28
N PRO A 266 7.58 26.24 32.92
CA PRO A 266 8.76 27.00 32.49
C PRO A 266 10.06 26.20 32.51
N GLN A 267 10.13 25.14 33.33
CA GLN A 267 11.32 24.28 33.46
C GLN A 267 11.45 23.27 32.31
N ALA A 268 10.37 23.01 31.55
CA ALA A 268 10.37 22.17 30.36
C ALA A 268 10.27 23.00 29.07
N ALA A 269 10.60 24.30 29.13
CA ALA A 269 10.34 25.24 28.05
C ALA A 269 10.93 24.76 26.72
N ALA A 270 10.05 24.48 25.76
CA ALA A 270 10.43 24.18 24.39
C ALA A 270 10.59 25.50 23.62
N SER A 271 11.66 25.65 22.85
CA SER A 271 11.79 26.77 21.92
C SER A 271 10.69 26.67 20.86
N ALA A 272 9.88 27.74 20.71
CA ALA A 272 8.89 27.80 19.65
C ALA A 272 9.59 27.71 18.28
N PRO A 273 9.08 26.88 17.35
CA PRO A 273 9.63 26.83 16.00
C PRO A 273 9.50 28.21 15.36
N ALA A 274 10.59 28.73 14.77
CA ALA A 274 10.55 29.99 14.05
C ALA A 274 9.71 29.83 12.78
N SER A 275 8.70 30.68 12.61
CA SER A 275 7.93 30.72 11.36
C SER A 275 8.79 31.26 10.23
N THR A 276 8.66 30.67 9.04
CA THR A 276 9.40 31.14 7.87
C THR A 276 8.96 32.55 7.44
N PRO A 277 9.87 33.37 6.87
CA PRO A 277 9.51 34.69 6.33
C PRO A 277 8.39 34.61 5.27
N ALA A 278 8.37 33.52 4.50
CA ALA A 278 7.34 33.25 3.51
C ALA A 278 5.94 33.13 4.14
N LEU A 279 5.82 32.40 5.25
CA LEU A 279 4.56 32.25 5.95
C LEU A 279 4.09 33.56 6.58
N GLN A 280 5.02 34.35 7.12
CA GLN A 280 4.73 35.68 7.65
C GLN A 280 4.22 36.64 6.55
N GLN A 281 4.83 36.61 5.37
CA GLN A 281 4.37 37.37 4.21
C GLN A 281 2.98 36.90 3.75
N LEU A 282 2.73 35.59 3.70
CA LEU A 282 1.43 35.04 3.35
C LEU A 282 0.35 35.50 4.35
N GLN A 283 0.64 35.42 5.65
CA GLN A 283 -0.26 35.92 6.69
C GLN A 283 -0.59 37.41 6.49
N ALA A 284 0.42 38.26 6.27
CA ALA A 284 0.22 39.69 6.03
C ALA A 284 -0.61 39.96 4.76
N GLN A 285 -0.41 39.18 3.70
CA GLN A 285 -1.19 39.26 2.47
C GLN A 285 -2.66 38.89 2.67
N LEU A 286 -2.94 37.82 3.43
CA LEU A 286 -4.31 37.40 3.72
C LEU A 286 -5.04 38.44 4.59
N GLN A 287 -4.35 39.04 5.56
CA GLN A 287 -4.87 40.12 6.40
C GLN A 287 -5.17 41.39 5.57
N ALA A 288 -4.25 41.78 4.68
CA ALA A 288 -4.45 42.94 3.80
C ALA A 288 -5.65 42.78 2.85
N LYS A 289 -6.00 41.53 2.51
CA LYS A 289 -7.18 41.18 1.70
C LYS A 289 -8.46 41.02 2.52
N GLY A 290 -8.40 41.10 3.86
CA GLY A 290 -9.55 40.87 4.74
C GLY A 290 -10.08 39.43 4.74
N ILE A 291 -9.22 38.46 4.40
CA ILE A 291 -9.58 37.03 4.37
C ILE A 291 -9.44 36.39 5.77
N ILE A 292 -8.47 36.86 6.56
CA ILE A 292 -8.24 36.49 7.96
C ILE A 292 -8.08 37.72 8.85
#